data_AF-A0A073JDR4-F1
#
_entry.id   AF-A0A073JDR4-F1
#
_cell.length_a   1.000
_cell.length_b   1.000
_cell.length_c   1.000
_cell.angle_alpha   90.00
_cell.angle_beta   90.00
_cell.angle_gamma   90.00
#
_symmetry.space_group_name_H-M   'P 1'
#
loop_
_entity.id
_entity.type
_entity.pdbx_description
1 polymer ?
#
loop_
_entity_poly.entity_id
_entity_poly.type
_entity_poly.pdbx_seq_one_letter_code
_entity_poly.pdbx_strand_id
1 'polypeptide(L)'
;MRLKSILTATLGLTVLGTMPALASDSPKIYAYPSSANYCPAGLQPVTINGVICCGTPNQTMTYSQVMQHPVQRRKASTYDCPIGTKGCTYD
;
A
#
# COMPACT_ATOMS: atom_id res chain seq x y z
N MET A 1 -15.85 -58.32 22.88
CA MET A 1 -15.35 -57.23 23.76
C MET A 1 -14.27 -56.46 23.02
N ARG A 2 -14.12 -55.15 23.26
CA ARG A 2 -13.19 -54.17 22.64
C ARG A 2 -13.80 -53.19 21.60
N LEU A 3 -15.04 -52.79 21.84
CA LEU A 3 -15.71 -51.67 21.16
C LEU A 3 -16.02 -50.56 22.18
N LYS A 4 -15.00 -50.05 22.88
CA LYS A 4 -15.14 -48.95 23.87
C LYS A 4 -13.81 -48.20 24.06
N SER A 5 -13.47 -47.34 23.10
CA SER A 5 -12.59 -46.18 23.26
C SER A 5 -12.95 -45.21 22.13
N ILE A 6 -14.12 -44.56 22.18
CA ILE A 6 -14.33 -43.26 22.88
C ILE A 6 -13.26 -42.27 22.36
N LEU A 7 -13.50 -41.53 21.27
CA LEU A 7 -14.54 -40.51 21.06
C LEU A 7 -14.36 -39.27 21.96
N THR A 8 -13.17 -38.64 21.98
CA THR A 8 -12.97 -37.32 22.63
C THR A 8 -11.79 -36.53 22.01
N ALA A 9 -11.81 -36.22 20.71
CA ALA A 9 -10.79 -35.33 20.12
C ALA A 9 -11.26 -34.53 18.89
N THR A 10 -12.55 -34.20 18.76
CA THR A 10 -13.06 -33.48 17.56
C THR A 10 -13.96 -32.29 17.85
N LEU A 11 -13.97 -31.75 19.08
CA LEU A 11 -14.67 -30.51 19.42
C LEU A 11 -13.68 -29.46 19.93
N GLY A 12 -12.97 -28.78 19.03
CA GLY A 12 -12.06 -27.71 19.45
C GLY A 12 -11.39 -26.93 18.32
N LEU A 13 -11.84 -27.06 17.07
CA LEU A 13 -11.17 -26.45 15.91
C LEU A 13 -12.14 -25.79 14.91
N THR A 14 -13.18 -25.11 15.39
CA THR A 14 -14.13 -24.40 14.50
C THR A 14 -14.45 -22.96 14.89
N VAL A 15 -13.74 -22.35 15.86
CA VAL A 15 -13.95 -20.93 16.23
C VAL A 15 -12.69 -20.10 15.97
N LEU A 16 -12.22 -20.07 14.72
CA LEU A 16 -11.15 -19.16 14.27
C LEU A 16 -11.43 -18.51 12.90
N GLY A 17 -12.59 -18.76 12.28
CA GLY A 17 -12.84 -18.40 10.87
C GLY A 17 -13.67 -17.14 10.60
N THR A 18 -14.28 -16.52 11.61
CA THR A 18 -15.19 -15.37 11.40
C THR A 18 -14.72 -14.13 12.16
N MET A 19 -13.40 -13.88 12.20
CA MET A 19 -12.93 -12.52 12.38
C MET A 19 -13.35 -11.79 11.09
N PRO A 20 -14.32 -10.86 11.13
CA PRO A 20 -14.50 -9.99 9.99
C PRO A 20 -13.17 -9.27 9.82
N ALA A 21 -12.68 -9.17 8.59
CA ALA A 21 -11.56 -8.31 8.26
C ALA A 21 -11.95 -6.86 8.55
N LEU A 22 -11.95 -6.46 9.82
CA LEU A 22 -12.06 -5.09 10.30
C LEU A 22 -10.68 -4.44 10.16
N ALA A 23 -10.05 -4.59 9.00
CA ALA A 23 -9.10 -3.58 8.57
C ALA A 23 -9.95 -2.34 8.33
N SER A 24 -9.93 -1.43 9.30
CA SER A 24 -10.64 -0.16 9.23
C SER A 24 -10.13 0.58 8.00
N ASP A 25 -10.93 0.60 6.93
CA ASP A 25 -10.61 1.23 5.64
C ASP A 25 -10.75 2.76 5.72
N SER A 26 -10.26 3.34 6.81
CA SER A 26 -10.18 4.78 6.96
C SER A 26 -9.21 5.31 5.90
N PRO A 27 -9.58 6.37 5.16
CA PRO A 27 -8.68 6.98 4.18
C PRO A 27 -7.32 7.30 4.82
N LYS A 28 -6.23 6.89 4.18
CA LYS A 28 -4.89 7.21 4.66
C LYS A 28 -4.57 8.66 4.32
N ILE A 29 -4.45 9.50 5.34
CA ILE A 29 -4.22 10.94 5.23
C ILE A 29 -2.80 11.25 5.69
N TYR A 30 -1.96 11.65 4.74
CA TYR A 30 -0.55 11.91 4.99
C TYR A 30 -0.31 13.40 5.21
N ALA A 31 0.59 13.75 6.11
CA ALA A 31 1.02 15.14 6.25
C ALA A 31 1.78 15.59 4.98
N TYR A 32 1.48 16.78 4.47
CA TYR A 32 2.24 17.39 3.39
C TYR A 32 3.30 18.33 3.98
N PRO A 33 4.61 18.08 3.76
CA PRO A 33 5.66 18.92 4.30
C PRO A 33 5.71 20.26 3.56
N SER A 34 5.09 21.28 4.14
CA SER A 34 5.11 22.66 3.65
C SER A 34 5.55 23.59 4.78
N SER A 35 6.34 24.62 4.45
CA SER A 35 6.68 25.69 5.39
C SER A 35 5.54 26.69 5.59
N ALA A 36 4.58 26.75 4.66
CA ALA A 36 3.43 27.65 4.70
C ALA A 36 2.11 26.88 4.76
N ASN A 37 1.17 27.36 5.59
CA ASN A 37 -0.17 26.79 5.72
C ASN A 37 -1.20 27.75 5.11
N TYR A 38 -1.70 27.40 3.92
CA TYR A 38 -2.77 28.13 3.24
C TYR A 38 -4.17 27.57 3.52
N CYS A 39 -4.26 26.70 4.52
CA CYS A 39 -5.51 26.08 4.93
C CYS A 39 -6.28 26.99 5.90
N PRO A 40 -7.61 26.87 5.94
CA PRO A 40 -8.42 27.59 6.91
C PRO A 40 -8.02 27.20 8.34
N ALA A 41 -8.38 28.05 9.30
CA ALA A 41 -7.92 27.95 10.69
C ALA A 41 -8.06 26.54 11.27
N GLY A 42 -6.97 26.02 11.86
CA GLY A 42 -6.94 24.71 12.52
C GLY A 42 -6.72 23.52 11.59
N LEU A 43 -6.64 23.72 10.27
CA LEU A 43 -6.29 22.66 9.31
C LEU A 43 -4.87 22.86 8.77
N GLN A 44 -4.25 21.75 8.38
CA GLN A 44 -2.94 21.76 7.72
C GLN A 44 -3.04 21.15 6.32
N PRO A 45 -2.04 21.40 5.46
CA PRO A 45 -1.89 20.68 4.20
C PRO A 45 -1.70 19.19 4.46
N VAL A 46 -2.50 18.38 3.77
CA VAL A 46 -2.43 16.91 3.79
C VAL A 46 -2.48 16.38 2.35
N THR A 47 -2.08 15.13 2.18
CA THR A 47 -2.13 14.41 0.91
C THR A 47 -2.97 13.16 1.06
N ILE A 48 -3.94 13.00 0.17
CA ILE A 48 -4.81 11.81 0.09
C ILE A 48 -4.81 11.36 -1.36
N ASN A 49 -4.44 10.11 -1.62
CA ASN A 49 -4.35 9.56 -2.99
C ASN A 49 -3.53 10.43 -3.96
N GLY A 50 -2.50 11.13 -3.47
CA GLY A 50 -1.65 12.01 -4.27
C GLY A 50 -2.19 13.42 -4.52
N VAL A 51 -3.39 13.75 -4.05
CA VAL A 51 -3.97 15.09 -4.13
C VAL A 51 -3.73 15.85 -2.83
N ILE A 52 -3.33 17.12 -2.94
CA ILE A 52 -3.12 18.00 -1.79
C ILE A 52 -4.44 18.69 -1.43
N CYS A 53 -4.83 18.59 -0.17
CA CYS A 53 -6.03 19.24 0.37
C CYS A 53 -5.79 19.70 1.82
N CYS A 54 -6.78 20.35 2.43
CA CYS A 54 -6.72 20.76 3.83
C CYS A 54 -7.39 19.73 4.73
N GLY A 55 -6.73 19.37 5.83
CA GLY A 55 -7.25 18.35 6.75
C GLY A 55 -6.31 18.11 7.94
N THR A 56 -6.55 16.99 8.62
CA THR A 56 -5.74 16.52 9.75
C THR A 56 -5.09 15.20 9.39
N PRO A 57 -3.75 15.08 9.45
CA PRO A 57 -3.06 13.84 9.13
C PRO A 57 -3.40 12.74 10.13
N ASN A 58 -3.52 11.51 9.65
CA ASN A 58 -3.69 10.31 10.49
C ASN A 58 -2.53 9.32 10.36
N GLN A 59 -1.51 9.67 9.56
CA GLN A 59 -0.30 8.87 9.34
C GLN A 59 0.93 9.57 9.91
N THR A 60 1.87 8.79 10.42
CA THR A 60 3.18 9.27 10.92
C THR A 60 4.19 9.50 9.80
N MET A 61 3.88 9.04 8.58
CA MET A 61 4.73 9.16 7.39
C MET A 61 4.11 10.11 6.37
N THR A 62 4.91 10.52 5.39
CA THR A 62 4.49 11.35 4.24
C THR A 62 4.06 10.48 3.07
N TYR A 63 3.29 11.06 2.14
CA TYR A 63 2.85 10.36 0.93
C TYR A 63 4.04 9.91 0.06
N SER A 64 5.09 10.73 -0.03
CA SER A 64 6.30 10.40 -0.79
C SER A 64 7.04 9.18 -0.22
N GLN A 65 7.11 9.04 1.11
CA GLN A 65 7.72 7.88 1.76
C GLN A 65 6.95 6.58 1.46
N VAL A 66 5.63 6.62 1.42
CA VAL A 66 4.82 5.44 1.07
C VAL A 66 4.96 5.07 -0.40
N MET A 67 5.10 6.06 -1.28
CA MET A 67 5.32 5.83 -2.71
C MET A 67 6.71 5.23 -3.03
N GLN A 68 7.68 5.37 -2.13
CA GLN A 68 9.03 4.81 -2.27
C GLN A 68 9.12 3.28 -2.09
N HIS A 69 8.00 2.57 -2.05
CA HIS A 69 8.02 1.10 -2.00
C HIS A 69 8.93 0.50 -3.10
N PRO A 70 9.76 -0.50 -2.76
CA PRO A 70 10.67 -1.09 -3.73
C PRO A 70 9.87 -1.86 -4.79
N VAL A 71 9.86 -1.33 -6.01
CA VAL A 71 9.33 -2.02 -7.19
C VAL A 71 10.47 -2.61 -8.01
N GLN A 72 10.33 -3.86 -8.42
CA GLN A 72 11.25 -4.47 -9.38
C GLN A 72 11.05 -3.78 -10.74
N ARG A 73 11.95 -2.86 -11.09
CA ARG A 73 11.95 -2.24 -12.41
C ARG A 73 12.74 -3.13 -13.37
N ARG A 74 12.12 -3.51 -14.49
CA ARG A 74 12.86 -4.15 -15.58
C ARG A 74 13.90 -3.16 -16.10
N LYS A 75 15.14 -3.61 -16.27
CA LYS A 75 16.14 -2.82 -16.97
C LYS A 75 15.64 -2.58 -18.40
N ALA A 76 15.65 -1.33 -18.85
CA ALA A 76 15.45 -1.07 -20.26
C ALA A 76 16.61 -1.72 -21.01
N SER A 77 16.30 -2.53 -22.02
CA SER A 77 17.33 -2.95 -22.96
C SER A 77 17.80 -1.69 -23.69
N THR A 78 19.11 -1.48 -23.73
CA THR A 78 19.68 -0.46 -24.61
C THR A 78 19.57 -1.00 -26.03
N TYR A 79 19.10 -0.16 -26.95
CA TYR A 79 19.05 -0.45 -28.38
C TYR A 79 19.76 0.68 -29.10
N ASP A 80 20.56 0.37 -30.11
CA ASP A 80 21.07 1.39 -31.02
C ASP A 80 20.08 1.59 -32.16
N CYS A 81 19.55 2.81 -32.29
CA CYS A 81 18.54 3.18 -33.28
C CYS A 81 19.05 4.40 -34.09
N PRO A 82 20.01 4.21 -35.00
CA PRO A 82 20.57 5.33 -35.75
C PRO A 82 19.53 6.02 -36.65
N ILE A 83 19.70 7.33 -36.83
CA ILE A 83 18.80 8.15 -37.66
C ILE A 83 18.92 7.70 -39.12
N GLY A 84 17.78 7.42 -39.75
CA GLY A 84 17.71 7.07 -41.17
C GLY A 84 17.75 5.56 -41.47
N THR A 85 17.82 4.70 -40.45
CA THR A 85 17.71 3.24 -40.61
C THR A 85 16.37 2.72 -40.13
N LYS A 86 15.86 1.67 -40.78
CA LYS A 86 14.68 0.96 -40.29
C LYS A 86 15.11 -0.03 -39.19
N GLY A 87 14.58 0.16 -37.99
CA GLY A 87 14.81 -0.74 -36.86
C GLY A 87 16.00 -0.37 -36.00
N CYS A 88 16.07 -1.02 -34.84
CA CYS A 88 17.13 -0.86 -33.85
C CYS A 88 17.89 -2.18 -33.69
N THR A 89 19.19 -2.11 -33.47
CA THR A 89 20.04 -3.28 -33.22
C THR A 89 20.24 -3.51 -31.72
N TYR A 90 20.42 -4.78 -31.36
CA TYR A 90 20.91 -5.18 -30.05
C TYR A 90 22.44 -5.23 -30.13
N ASP A 91 23.13 -4.71 -29.12
CA ASP A 91 24.54 -5.04 -28.87
C ASP A 91 24.66 -6.42 -28.19
#